data_AF-A0A2N4X779-F1
#
_entry.id   AF-A0A2N4X779-F1
#
_cell.length_a   1.000
_cell.length_b   1.000
_cell.length_c   1.000
_cell.angle_alpha   90.00
_cell.angle_beta   90.00
_cell.angle_gamma   90.00
#
_symmetry.space_group_name_H-M   'P 1'
#
loop_
_entity.id
_entity.type
_entity.pdbx_description
1 polymer ?
#
loop_
_entity_poly.entity_id
_entity_poly.type
_entity_poly.pdbx_seq_one_letter_code
_entity_poly.pdbx_strand_id
1 'polypeptide(L)'
;MLDKNNFIDLLNNPQSLSLNDTMFLENATKKYPYFQLGYTMIAKGIYLKAPEIAHDAIRKAAIYALSRNALRKVIENDMDWNITSSMRFNESPAEARFSQDSIEEELNREKLEEELIESIAKPALRNIQEEQLAIIEQFIKKEPRIQPIRTVAAGEEVEDLSEVSTTLQGPLLTESYAKILARQGRFEQAIEVYKKLIAKNPGKNTYFAEKITELEKKRL
;
A
#
# COMPACT_ATOMS: atom_id res chain seq x y z
N MET A 1 6.56 -20.83 19.84
CA MET A 1 6.04 -21.06 18.47
C MET A 1 4.78 -20.22 18.33
N LEU A 2 4.45 -19.74 17.12
CA LEU A 2 3.23 -18.97 16.91
C LEU A 2 2.05 -19.93 16.70
N ASP A 3 1.26 -20.15 17.75
CA ASP A 3 0.11 -21.04 17.71
C ASP A 3 -1.18 -20.25 17.45
N LYS A 4 -2.22 -20.93 16.93
CA LYS A 4 -3.50 -20.30 16.55
C LYS A 4 -4.12 -19.46 17.68
N ASN A 5 -4.24 -20.03 18.88
CA ASN A 5 -4.90 -19.36 20.00
C ASN A 5 -4.10 -18.15 20.47
N ASN A 6 -2.77 -18.31 20.60
CA ASN A 6 -1.87 -17.21 20.93
C ASN A 6 -1.99 -16.07 19.90
N PHE A 7 -2.03 -16.40 18.61
CA PHE A 7 -2.20 -15.39 17.57
C PHE A 7 -3.56 -14.66 17.66
N ILE A 8 -4.64 -15.37 17.96
CA ILE A 8 -5.96 -14.75 18.19
C ILE A 8 -5.92 -13.80 19.39
N ASP A 9 -5.27 -14.19 20.48
CA ASP A 9 -5.12 -13.34 21.66
C ASP A 9 -4.34 -12.05 21.35
N LEU A 10 -3.28 -12.17 20.53
CA LEU A 10 -2.51 -11.02 20.02
C LEU A 10 -3.35 -10.09 19.13
N LEU A 11 -4.25 -10.64 18.29
CA LEU A 11 -5.14 -9.83 17.46
C LEU A 11 -6.16 -9.05 18.29
N ASN A 12 -6.69 -9.67 19.34
CA ASN A 12 -7.65 -9.02 20.24
C ASN A 12 -6.99 -7.97 21.13
N ASN A 13 -5.73 -8.19 21.52
CA ASN A 13 -4.97 -7.31 22.39
C ASN A 13 -3.61 -6.92 21.76
N PRO A 14 -3.59 -6.13 20.68
CA PRO A 14 -2.36 -5.78 19.99
C PRO A 14 -1.43 -4.86 20.81
N GLN A 15 -1.86 -4.36 21.98
CA GLN A 15 -1.00 -3.58 22.87
C GLN A 15 -0.02 -4.44 23.68
N SER A 16 -0.30 -5.73 23.86
CA SER A 16 0.52 -6.61 24.71
C SER A 16 1.60 -7.37 23.94
N LEU A 17 1.88 -6.98 22.69
CA LEU A 17 2.88 -7.63 21.84
C LEU A 17 4.29 -7.57 22.45
N SER A 18 4.84 -8.74 22.81
CA SER A 18 6.19 -8.87 23.34
C SER A 18 7.25 -8.93 22.22
N LEU A 19 8.54 -8.88 22.61
CA LEU A 19 9.63 -9.01 21.61
C LEU A 19 9.65 -10.43 21.03
N ASN A 20 9.39 -11.42 21.87
CA ASN A 20 9.35 -12.81 21.46
C ASN A 20 8.22 -13.05 20.46
N ASP A 21 7.06 -12.42 20.66
CA ASP A 21 5.94 -12.51 19.72
C ASP A 21 6.30 -11.90 18.37
N THR A 22 6.96 -10.74 18.36
CA THR A 22 7.44 -10.12 17.11
C THR A 22 8.46 -11.00 16.38
N MET A 23 9.35 -11.69 17.10
CA MET A 23 10.30 -12.64 16.49
C MET A 23 9.59 -13.87 15.93
N PHE A 24 8.61 -14.42 16.64
CA PHE A 24 7.82 -15.55 16.14
C PHE A 24 7.01 -15.17 14.90
N LEU A 25 6.42 -13.98 14.89
CA LEU A 25 5.75 -13.43 13.71
C LEU A 25 6.73 -13.22 12.55
N GLU A 26 7.94 -12.72 12.80
CA GLU A 26 8.95 -12.54 11.76
C GLU A 26 9.32 -13.90 11.12
N ASN A 27 9.56 -14.92 11.93
CA ASN A 27 9.82 -16.27 11.45
C ASN A 27 8.63 -16.84 10.66
N ALA A 28 7.39 -16.60 11.12
CA ALA A 28 6.20 -17.00 10.40
C ALA A 28 6.10 -16.30 9.03
N THR A 29 6.38 -14.99 8.96
CA THR A 29 6.36 -14.24 7.68
C THR A 29 7.48 -14.64 6.71
N LYS A 30 8.61 -15.16 7.22
CA LYS A 30 9.66 -15.74 6.37
C LYS A 30 9.21 -17.05 5.72
N LYS A 31 8.49 -17.88 6.48
CA LYS A 31 7.92 -19.14 5.97
C LYS A 31 6.70 -18.92 5.07
N TYR A 32 5.88 -17.92 5.40
CA TYR A 32 4.63 -17.60 4.71
C TYR A 32 4.61 -16.11 4.27
N PRO A 33 5.19 -15.78 3.10
CA PRO A 33 5.36 -14.39 2.65
C PRO A 33 4.07 -13.60 2.42
N TYR A 34 2.92 -14.27 2.27
CA TYR A 34 1.62 -13.62 2.10
C TYR A 34 0.83 -13.48 3.41
N PHE A 35 1.47 -13.71 4.57
CA PHE A 35 0.84 -13.55 5.87
C PHE A 35 0.67 -12.06 6.25
N GLN A 36 -0.33 -11.41 5.64
CA GLN A 36 -0.59 -9.97 5.73
C GLN A 36 -0.76 -9.48 7.18
N LEU A 37 -1.52 -10.23 7.99
CA LEU A 37 -1.72 -9.89 9.40
C LEU A 37 -0.42 -10.02 10.21
N GLY A 38 0.46 -10.95 9.84
CA GLY A 38 1.78 -11.08 10.45
C GLY A 38 2.59 -9.79 10.33
N TYR A 39 2.68 -9.20 9.13
CA TYR A 39 3.36 -7.93 8.94
C TYR A 39 2.71 -6.77 9.71
N THR A 40 1.38 -6.75 9.79
CA THR A 40 0.62 -5.74 10.56
C THR A 40 0.98 -5.83 12.05
N MET A 41 1.02 -7.03 12.61
CA MET A 41 1.36 -7.27 14.02
C MET A 41 2.84 -7.00 14.31
N ILE A 42 3.76 -7.32 13.39
CA ILE A 42 5.17 -6.96 13.51
C ILE A 42 5.34 -5.45 13.56
N ALA A 43 4.72 -4.73 12.62
CA ALA A 43 4.77 -3.26 12.58
C ALA A 43 4.19 -2.66 13.86
N LYS A 44 3.09 -3.22 14.38
CA LYS A 44 2.51 -2.80 15.65
C LYS A 44 3.44 -3.03 16.83
N GLY A 45 4.03 -4.21 16.96
CA GLY A 45 4.94 -4.55 18.05
C GLY A 45 6.21 -3.68 18.05
N ILE A 46 6.78 -3.39 16.88
CA ILE A 46 7.93 -2.49 16.76
C ILE A 46 7.52 -1.06 17.13
N TYR A 47 6.38 -0.58 16.62
CA TYR A 47 5.87 0.76 16.93
C TYR A 47 5.63 0.98 18.42
N LEU A 48 5.14 -0.03 19.15
CA LEU A 48 4.93 0.07 20.61
C LEU A 48 6.23 0.28 21.39
N LYS A 49 7.33 -0.30 20.92
CA LYS A 49 8.62 -0.28 21.64
C LYS A 49 9.51 0.87 21.20
N ALA A 50 9.50 1.17 19.91
CA ALA A 50 10.38 2.16 19.30
C ALA A 50 9.70 2.79 18.07
N PRO A 51 8.82 3.78 18.27
CA PRO A 51 8.12 4.48 17.18
C PRO A 51 9.07 5.05 16.12
N GLU A 52 10.20 5.61 16.55
CA GLU A 52 11.19 6.29 15.68
C GLU A 52 11.78 5.38 14.59
N ILE A 53 11.91 4.08 14.87
CA ILE A 53 12.47 3.10 13.92
C ILE A 53 11.38 2.27 13.22
N ALA A 54 10.13 2.42 13.63
CA ALA A 54 9.03 1.59 13.13
C ALA A 54 8.64 1.91 11.68
N HIS A 55 9.10 3.04 11.12
CA HIS A 55 8.77 3.47 9.77
C HIS A 55 9.02 2.41 8.70
N ASP A 56 10.13 1.67 8.78
CA ASP A 56 10.43 0.61 7.81
C ASP A 56 9.49 -0.59 7.94
N ALA A 57 9.17 -1.00 9.16
CA ALA A 57 8.22 -2.07 9.42
C ALA A 57 6.81 -1.68 8.96
N ILE A 58 6.39 -0.43 9.18
CA ILE A 58 5.11 0.11 8.72
C ILE A 58 5.06 0.16 7.19
N ARG A 59 6.13 0.63 6.53
CA ARG A 59 6.24 0.63 5.06
C ARG A 59 6.12 -0.79 4.51
N LYS A 60 6.84 -1.74 5.10
CA LYS A 60 6.78 -3.16 4.71
C LYS A 60 5.37 -3.71 4.89
N ALA A 61 4.73 -3.46 6.04
CA ALA A 61 3.35 -3.87 6.28
C ALA A 61 2.37 -3.24 5.27
N ALA A 62 2.56 -1.98 4.89
CA ALA A 62 1.71 -1.26 3.94
C ALA A 62 1.78 -1.80 2.49
N ILE A 63 2.79 -2.61 2.16
CA ILE A 63 2.88 -3.34 0.89
C ILE A 63 1.92 -4.54 0.90
N TYR A 64 1.85 -5.25 2.03
CA TYR A 64 1.03 -6.46 2.17
C TYR A 64 -0.38 -6.19 2.72
N ALA A 65 -0.63 -5.01 3.29
CA ALA A 65 -1.91 -4.70 3.94
C ALA A 65 -3.05 -4.51 2.93
N LEU A 66 -4.18 -5.17 3.18
CA LEU A 66 -5.41 -5.00 2.40
C LEU A 66 -5.96 -3.56 2.45
N SER A 67 -5.77 -2.87 3.58
CA SER A 67 -6.17 -1.46 3.75
C SER A 67 -5.13 -0.70 4.57
N ARG A 68 -4.51 0.30 3.95
CA ARG A 68 -3.56 1.21 4.63
C ARG A 68 -4.24 2.03 5.73
N ASN A 69 -5.52 2.34 5.58
CA ASN A 69 -6.29 3.03 6.61
C ASN A 69 -6.53 2.13 7.82
N ALA A 70 -6.86 0.85 7.60
CA ALA A 70 -6.99 -0.12 8.69
C ALA A 70 -5.64 -0.33 9.40
N LEU A 71 -4.55 -0.49 8.64
CA LEU A 71 -3.19 -0.55 9.20
C LEU A 71 -2.89 0.67 10.08
N ARG A 72 -3.10 1.90 9.58
CA ARG A 72 -2.89 3.13 10.36
C ARG A 72 -3.66 3.08 11.68
N LYS A 73 -4.93 2.69 11.65
CA LYS A 73 -5.78 2.56 12.83
C LYS A 73 -5.22 1.54 13.85
N VAL A 74 -4.72 0.39 13.39
CA VAL A 74 -4.06 -0.59 14.28
C VAL A 74 -2.82 0.03 14.94
N ILE A 75 -1.97 0.69 14.14
CA ILE A 75 -0.72 1.27 14.62
C ILE A 75 -0.99 2.36 15.65
N GLU A 76 -1.91 3.26 15.36
CA GLU A 76 -2.25 4.44 16.17
C GLU A 76 -3.25 4.17 17.31
N ASN A 77 -3.64 2.91 17.54
CA ASN A 77 -4.63 2.53 18.56
C ASN A 77 -6.04 3.09 18.34
N ASP A 78 -6.38 3.41 17.09
CA ASP A 78 -7.67 3.96 16.63
C ASP A 78 -8.55 2.89 15.97
N MET A 79 -8.29 1.61 16.25
CA MET A 79 -9.07 0.50 15.71
C MET A 79 -10.15 0.03 16.70
N ASP A 80 -11.40 0.14 16.26
CA ASP A 80 -12.56 -0.36 16.99
C ASP A 80 -12.75 -1.86 16.77
N TRP A 81 -12.11 -2.68 17.61
CA TRP A 81 -12.21 -4.14 17.54
C TRP A 81 -13.61 -4.68 17.87
N ASN A 82 -14.46 -3.87 18.52
CA ASN A 82 -15.82 -4.25 18.91
C ASN A 82 -16.84 -4.27 17.76
N ILE A 83 -16.48 -3.74 16.58
CA ILE A 83 -17.37 -3.74 15.40
C ILE A 83 -17.66 -5.18 14.95
N THR A 84 -16.68 -6.07 15.04
CA THR A 84 -16.81 -7.48 14.63
C THR A 84 -17.79 -8.26 15.49
N SER A 85 -17.88 -7.95 16.80
CA SER A 85 -18.85 -8.58 17.71
C SER A 85 -20.30 -8.19 17.42
N SER A 86 -20.51 -7.01 16.81
CA SER A 86 -21.83 -6.51 16.43
C SER A 86 -22.29 -7.04 15.05
N MET A 87 -21.34 -7.37 14.17
CA MET A 87 -21.60 -8.19 13.00
C MET A 87 -21.58 -9.66 13.42
N ARG A 88 -22.62 -10.09 14.15
CA ARG A 88 -22.95 -11.51 14.16
C ARG A 88 -23.28 -11.89 12.72
N PHE A 89 -22.30 -12.43 12.01
CA PHE A 89 -22.62 -13.42 11.00
C PHE A 89 -23.50 -14.41 11.74
N ASN A 90 -24.78 -14.51 11.36
CA ASN A 90 -25.58 -15.65 11.78
C ASN A 90 -24.69 -16.86 11.50
N GLU A 91 -24.33 -17.59 12.55
CA GLU A 91 -23.67 -18.88 12.44
C GLU A 91 -24.64 -19.79 11.69
N SER A 92 -24.67 -19.65 10.36
CA SER A 92 -24.97 -20.78 9.51
C SER A 92 -23.93 -21.82 9.91
N PRO A 93 -24.31 -23.04 10.29
CA PRO A 93 -23.36 -24.08 10.65
C PRO A 93 -22.40 -24.33 9.47
N ALA A 94 -21.26 -23.65 9.46
CA ALA A 94 -20.18 -23.88 8.50
C ALA A 94 -19.53 -25.25 8.77
N GLU A 95 -19.74 -25.80 9.97
CA GLU A 95 -19.35 -27.15 10.38
C GLU A 95 -19.99 -28.24 9.51
N ALA A 96 -21.12 -27.97 8.85
CA ALA A 96 -21.74 -28.91 7.92
C ALA A 96 -21.15 -28.87 6.49
N ARG A 97 -20.21 -27.97 6.19
CA ARG A 97 -19.62 -27.82 4.84
C ARG A 97 -18.24 -28.44 4.66
N PHE A 98 -17.62 -28.95 5.74
CA PHE A 98 -16.31 -29.58 5.67
C PHE A 98 -16.39 -30.95 6.36
N SER A 99 -16.71 -31.99 5.60
CA SER A 99 -16.45 -33.36 6.06
C SER A 99 -14.94 -33.54 6.26
N GLN A 100 -14.54 -34.39 7.21
CA GLN A 100 -13.14 -34.74 7.45
C GLN A 100 -12.43 -35.15 6.13
N ASP A 101 -13.15 -35.85 5.26
CA ASP A 101 -12.71 -36.27 3.93
C ASP A 101 -12.39 -35.08 3.01
N SER A 102 -13.15 -33.99 3.07
CA SER A 102 -12.89 -32.78 2.26
C SER A 102 -11.62 -32.06 2.70
N ILE A 103 -11.30 -32.08 4.00
CA ILE A 103 -10.10 -31.47 4.56
C ILE A 103 -8.86 -32.28 4.18
N GLU A 104 -8.94 -33.62 4.23
CA GLU A 104 -7.84 -34.51 3.82
C GLU A 104 -7.54 -34.41 2.32
N GLU A 105 -8.56 -34.29 1.47
CA GLU A 105 -8.38 -34.07 0.04
C GLU A 105 -7.72 -32.72 -0.27
N GLU A 106 -8.12 -31.65 0.42
CA GLU A 106 -7.50 -30.32 0.25
C GLU A 106 -6.05 -30.29 0.75
N LEU A 107 -5.77 -30.93 1.88
CA LEU A 107 -4.41 -31.05 2.42
C LEU A 107 -3.51 -31.87 1.48
N ASN A 108 -4.07 -32.89 0.82
CA ASN A 108 -3.33 -33.65 -0.18
C ASN A 108 -3.10 -32.83 -1.45
N ARG A 109 -4.08 -32.00 -1.87
CA ARG A 109 -3.89 -31.02 -2.95
C ARG A 109 -2.77 -30.03 -2.63
N GLU A 110 -2.78 -29.42 -1.43
CA GLU A 110 -1.73 -28.49 -1.00
C GLU A 110 -0.34 -29.16 -1.03
N LYS A 111 -0.22 -30.41 -0.55
CA LYS A 111 1.04 -31.16 -0.61
C LYS A 111 1.50 -31.42 -2.04
N LEU A 112 0.59 -31.81 -2.94
CA LEU A 112 0.92 -31.98 -4.35
C LEU A 112 1.33 -30.66 -5.01
N GLU A 113 0.67 -29.55 -4.68
CA GLU A 113 1.02 -28.22 -5.19
C GLU A 113 2.38 -27.77 -4.67
N GLU A 114 2.69 -27.99 -3.39
CA GLU A 114 4.01 -27.70 -2.82
C GLU A 114 5.11 -28.53 -3.50
N GLU A 115 4.88 -29.81 -3.76
CA GLU A 115 5.82 -30.69 -4.48
C GLU A 115 5.98 -30.30 -5.96
N LEU A 116 4.91 -29.85 -6.60
CA LEU A 116 4.93 -29.35 -7.97
C LEU A 116 5.68 -28.01 -8.08
N ILE A 117 5.47 -27.10 -7.12
CA ILE A 117 6.23 -25.85 -7.01
C ILE A 117 7.71 -26.14 -6.72
N GLU A 118 8.01 -27.10 -5.86
CA GLU A 118 9.39 -27.52 -5.55
C GLU A 118 10.11 -28.04 -6.80
N SER A 119 9.45 -28.91 -7.57
CA SER A 119 10.04 -29.58 -8.74
C SER A 119 10.15 -28.68 -9.97
N ILE A 120 9.27 -27.69 -10.13
CA ILE A 120 9.27 -26.80 -11.31
C ILE A 120 9.88 -25.43 -10.99
N ALA A 121 9.45 -24.79 -9.90
CA ALA A 121 9.82 -23.39 -9.65
C ALA A 121 11.24 -23.25 -9.11
N LYS A 122 11.73 -24.14 -8.24
CA LYS A 122 13.11 -24.05 -7.72
C LYS A 122 14.19 -24.24 -8.79
N PRO A 123 14.13 -25.21 -9.71
CA PRO A 123 15.12 -25.28 -10.79
C PRO A 123 15.00 -24.09 -11.75
N ALA A 124 13.78 -23.60 -12.05
CA ALA A 124 13.60 -22.40 -12.85
C ALA A 124 14.21 -21.14 -12.19
N LEU A 125 14.00 -20.96 -10.88
CA LEU A 125 14.59 -19.85 -10.10
C LEU A 125 16.12 -19.96 -9.99
N ARG A 126 16.67 -21.17 -9.85
CA ARG A 126 18.12 -21.40 -9.89
C ARG A 126 18.71 -21.04 -11.26
N ASN A 127 18.07 -21.47 -12.35
CA ASN A 127 18.51 -21.12 -13.70
C ASN A 127 18.50 -19.60 -13.92
N ILE A 128 17.45 -18.89 -13.47
CA ILE A 128 17.39 -17.42 -13.56
C ILE A 128 18.51 -16.75 -12.76
N GLN A 129 18.83 -17.26 -11.56
CA GLN A 129 19.93 -16.74 -10.75
C GLN A 129 21.29 -16.98 -11.42
N GLU A 130 21.51 -18.16 -12.00
CA GLU A 130 22.73 -18.49 -12.74
C GLU A 130 22.88 -17.62 -14.00
N GLU A 131 21.80 -17.38 -14.74
CA GLU A 131 21.79 -16.47 -15.90
C GLU A 131 22.09 -15.02 -15.50
N GLN A 132 21.49 -14.52 -14.41
CA GLN A 132 21.76 -13.18 -13.90
C GLN A 132 23.22 -13.04 -13.44
N LEU A 133 23.75 -14.02 -12.72
CA LEU A 133 25.16 -14.05 -12.33
C LEU A 133 26.08 -14.07 -13.55
N ALA A 134 25.75 -14.84 -14.59
CA ALA A 134 26.51 -14.87 -15.83
C ALA A 134 26.51 -13.50 -16.55
N ILE A 135 25.39 -12.78 -16.56
CA ILE A 135 25.31 -11.41 -17.13
C ILE A 135 26.19 -10.45 -16.31
N ILE A 136 26.14 -10.53 -14.98
CA ILE A 136 26.94 -9.69 -14.09
C ILE A 136 28.43 -9.98 -14.29
N GLU A 137 28.85 -11.25 -14.32
CA GLU A 137 30.24 -11.64 -14.59
C GLU A 137 30.69 -11.18 -15.97
N GLN A 138 29.82 -11.31 -16.99
CA GLN A 138 30.11 -10.83 -18.33
C GLN A 138 30.26 -9.30 -18.35
N PHE A 139 29.48 -8.56 -17.57
CA PHE A 139 29.57 -7.11 -17.44
C PHE A 139 30.87 -6.68 -16.75
N ILE A 140 31.21 -7.30 -15.62
CA ILE A 140 32.46 -7.06 -14.89
C ILE A 140 33.65 -7.34 -15.82
N LYS A 141 33.64 -8.46 -16.54
CA LYS A 141 34.71 -8.84 -17.48
C LYS A 141 34.82 -7.90 -18.69
N LYS A 142 33.70 -7.36 -19.18
CA LYS A 142 33.66 -6.46 -20.34
C LYS A 142 34.12 -5.04 -20.01
N GLU A 143 34.15 -4.65 -18.72
CA GLU A 143 34.47 -3.29 -18.24
C GLU A 143 34.00 -2.18 -19.20
N PRO A 144 32.69 -2.12 -19.54
CA PRO A 144 32.23 -1.20 -20.56
C PRO A 144 32.44 0.25 -20.10
N ARG A 145 33.20 1.02 -20.89
CA ARG A 145 33.41 2.45 -20.65
C ARG A 145 32.39 3.26 -21.41
N ILE A 146 31.66 4.13 -20.71
CA ILE A 146 30.81 5.14 -21.34
C ILE A 146 31.75 6.17 -21.95
N GLN A 147 31.73 6.28 -23.28
CA GLN A 147 32.41 7.40 -23.93
C GLN A 147 31.63 8.67 -23.60
N PRO A 148 32.30 9.77 -23.20
CA PRO A 148 31.63 11.04 -23.02
C PRO A 148 30.89 11.37 -24.31
N ILE A 149 29.60 11.71 -24.16
CA ILE A 149 28.78 12.21 -25.26
C ILE A 149 29.58 13.35 -25.87
N ARG A 150 30.06 13.17 -27.10
CA ARG A 150 30.54 14.28 -27.90
C ARG A 150 29.35 15.21 -27.96
N THR A 151 29.46 16.37 -27.32
CA THR A 151 28.52 17.46 -27.49
C THR A 151 28.23 17.53 -28.97
N VAL A 152 26.95 17.35 -29.30
CA VAL A 152 26.36 17.51 -30.63
C VAL A 152 27.12 18.60 -31.36
N ALA A 153 27.50 18.30 -32.60
CA ALA A 153 28.24 19.21 -33.47
C ALA A 153 27.68 20.63 -33.31
N ALA A 154 28.58 21.59 -33.06
CA ALA A 154 28.24 22.98 -32.78
C ALA A 154 27.19 23.50 -33.80
N GLY A 155 25.95 23.66 -33.36
CA GLY A 155 24.87 24.20 -34.21
C GLY A 155 23.45 23.72 -33.92
N GLU A 156 23.24 22.59 -33.24
CA GLU A 156 21.89 22.16 -32.85
C GLU A 156 21.57 22.65 -31.43
N GLU A 157 20.71 23.66 -31.32
CA GLU A 157 20.10 24.05 -30.05
C GLU A 157 19.28 22.86 -29.53
N VAL A 158 19.76 22.23 -28.46
CA VAL A 158 19.00 21.19 -27.76
C VAL A 158 17.83 21.88 -27.09
N GLU A 159 16.62 21.73 -27.65
CA GLU A 159 15.40 22.25 -27.06
C GLU A 159 15.21 21.64 -25.67
N ASP A 160 15.07 22.50 -24.65
CA ASP A 160 14.81 22.05 -23.28
C ASP A 160 13.35 21.61 -23.16
N LEU A 161 13.13 20.31 -23.34
CA LEU A 161 11.81 19.68 -23.22
C LEU A 161 11.23 19.77 -21.79
N SER A 162 12.01 20.18 -20.79
CA SER A 162 11.53 20.34 -19.41
C SER A 162 10.60 21.55 -19.25
N GLU A 163 10.71 22.56 -20.10
CA GLU A 163 9.86 23.76 -20.08
C GLU A 163 8.38 23.41 -20.28
N VAL A 164 8.08 22.43 -21.15
CA VAL A 164 6.72 21.94 -21.39
C VAL A 164 6.11 21.29 -20.14
N SER A 165 6.94 20.71 -19.28
CA SER A 165 6.50 20.05 -18.05
C SER A 165 6.42 21.01 -16.86
N THR A 166 7.26 22.05 -16.84
CA THR A 166 7.29 23.06 -15.77
C THR A 166 6.20 24.13 -15.95
N THR A 167 5.76 24.38 -17.18
CA THR A 167 4.72 25.37 -17.46
C THR A 167 3.31 24.78 -17.28
N LEU A 168 2.58 25.31 -16.30
CA LEU A 168 1.17 24.97 -16.11
C LEU A 168 0.32 25.53 -17.25
N GLN A 169 -0.20 24.64 -18.10
CA GLN A 169 -1.11 25.01 -19.19
C GLN A 169 -2.48 25.44 -18.65
N GLY A 170 -2.61 26.74 -18.38
CA GLY A 170 -3.86 27.39 -17.96
C GLY A 170 -4.19 27.26 -16.47
N PRO A 171 -5.22 28.00 -15.99
CA PRO A 171 -5.62 27.96 -14.59
C PRO A 171 -6.18 26.58 -14.23
N LEU A 172 -5.63 25.96 -13.17
CA LEU A 172 -6.06 24.65 -12.68
C LEU A 172 -7.51 24.69 -12.16
N LEU A 173 -8.47 24.30 -12.99
CA LEU A 173 -9.87 24.22 -12.60
C LEU A 173 -10.16 22.88 -11.91
N THR A 174 -9.69 22.73 -10.67
CA THR A 174 -9.95 21.53 -9.84
C THR A 174 -10.53 21.90 -8.49
N GLU A 175 -11.27 20.97 -7.88
CA GLU A 175 -11.86 21.15 -6.55
C GLU A 175 -10.78 21.39 -5.48
N SER A 176 -9.65 20.67 -5.58
CA SER A 176 -8.52 20.84 -4.66
C SER A 176 -7.94 22.26 -4.74
N TYR A 177 -7.81 22.80 -5.95
CA TYR A 177 -7.36 24.18 -6.14
C TYR A 177 -8.33 25.20 -5.52
N ALA A 178 -9.63 25.04 -5.73
CA ALA A 178 -10.65 25.90 -5.12
C ALA A 178 -10.63 25.82 -3.57
N LYS A 179 -10.41 24.63 -3.01
CA LYS A 179 -10.22 24.44 -1.55
C LYS A 179 -8.98 25.15 -1.02
N ILE A 180 -7.87 25.10 -1.74
CA ILE A 180 -6.63 25.80 -1.37
C ILE A 180 -6.87 27.32 -1.38
N LEU A 181 -7.49 27.86 -2.43
CA LEU A 181 -7.84 29.28 -2.51
C LEU A 181 -8.74 29.73 -1.35
N ALA A 182 -9.75 28.94 -1.01
CA ALA A 182 -10.62 29.22 0.13
C ALA A 182 -9.87 29.22 1.46
N ARG A 183 -8.92 28.29 1.67
CA ARG A 183 -8.04 28.29 2.86
C ARG A 183 -7.13 29.51 2.93
N GLN A 184 -6.73 30.03 1.78
CA GLN A 184 -5.93 31.25 1.66
C GLN A 184 -6.75 32.54 1.80
N GLY A 185 -8.07 32.45 2.05
CA GLY A 185 -8.96 33.61 2.16
C GLY A 185 -9.34 34.24 0.82
N ARG A 186 -8.94 33.65 -0.31
CA ARG A 186 -9.23 34.13 -1.66
C ARG A 186 -10.59 33.62 -2.14
N PHE A 187 -11.65 34.03 -1.44
CA PHE A 187 -12.99 33.48 -1.64
C PHE A 187 -13.56 33.74 -3.04
N GLU A 188 -13.31 34.92 -3.62
CA GLU A 188 -13.80 35.31 -4.95
C GLU A 188 -13.24 34.39 -6.04
N GLN A 189 -11.93 34.13 -6.00
CA GLN A 189 -11.25 33.24 -6.93
C GLN A 189 -11.72 31.78 -6.75
N ALA A 190 -11.93 31.35 -5.50
CA ALA A 190 -12.47 30.02 -5.21
C ALA A 190 -13.89 29.84 -5.79
N ILE A 191 -14.76 30.84 -5.64
CA ILE A 191 -16.12 30.84 -6.20
C ILE A 191 -16.07 30.77 -7.72
N GLU A 192 -15.19 31.53 -8.37
CA GLU A 192 -15.04 31.49 -9.82
C GLU A 192 -14.63 30.10 -10.33
N VAL A 193 -13.69 29.44 -9.64
CA VAL A 193 -13.28 28.06 -9.96
C VAL A 193 -14.45 27.10 -9.80
N TYR A 194 -15.24 27.19 -8.72
CA TYR A 194 -16.43 26.35 -8.54
C TYR A 194 -17.50 26.59 -9.62
N LYS A 195 -17.72 27.84 -10.04
CA LYS A 195 -18.63 28.16 -11.15
C LYS A 195 -18.18 27.52 -12.47
N LYS A 196 -16.88 27.58 -12.77
CA LYS A 196 -16.32 26.92 -13.96
C LYS A 196 -16.40 25.39 -13.86
N LEU A 197 -16.29 24.82 -12.66
CA LEU A 197 -16.46 23.38 -12.41
C LEU A 197 -17.90 22.91 -12.63
N ILE A 198 -18.91 23.72 -12.31
CA ILE A 198 -20.32 23.41 -12.61
C ILE A 198 -20.52 23.25 -14.13
N ALA A 199 -19.96 24.16 -14.92
CA ALA A 199 -20.06 24.12 -16.38
C ALA A 199 -19.39 22.87 -16.99
N LYS A 200 -18.28 22.40 -16.37
CA LYS A 200 -17.58 21.18 -16.82
C LYS A 200 -18.21 19.89 -16.31
N ASN A 201 -18.85 19.90 -15.13
CA ASN A 201 -19.33 18.71 -14.44
C ASN A 201 -20.79 18.88 -13.95
N PRO A 202 -21.78 18.88 -14.85
CA PRO A 202 -23.17 19.19 -14.51
C PRO A 202 -23.80 18.22 -13.49
N GLY A 203 -23.37 16.95 -13.45
CA GLY A 203 -23.87 15.96 -12.48
C GLY A 203 -23.54 16.27 -11.01
N LYS A 204 -22.60 17.19 -10.74
CA LYS A 204 -22.21 17.64 -9.40
C LYS A 204 -22.64 19.08 -9.09
N ASN A 205 -23.58 19.61 -9.85
CA ASN A 205 -23.99 21.02 -9.73
C ASN A 205 -24.48 21.37 -8.31
N THR A 206 -25.35 20.54 -7.72
CA THR A 206 -25.88 20.75 -6.36
C THR A 206 -24.76 20.89 -5.33
N TYR A 207 -23.77 19.99 -5.38
CA TYR A 207 -22.60 20.00 -4.51
C TYR A 207 -21.78 21.28 -4.64
N PHE A 208 -21.47 21.71 -5.87
CA PHE A 208 -20.70 22.93 -6.09
C PHE A 208 -21.49 24.19 -5.72
N ALA A 209 -22.80 24.20 -5.93
CA ALA A 209 -23.68 25.29 -5.51
C ALA A 209 -23.66 25.45 -3.98
N GLU A 210 -23.77 24.36 -3.22
CA GLU A 210 -23.62 24.39 -1.76
C GLU A 210 -22.26 24.96 -1.34
N LYS A 211 -21.17 24.53 -1.98
CA LYS A 211 -19.82 25.07 -1.70
C LYS A 211 -19.71 26.56 -1.99
N ILE A 212 -20.34 27.05 -3.06
CA ILE A 212 -20.39 28.49 -3.36
C ILE A 212 -21.14 29.24 -2.25
N THR A 213 -22.32 28.75 -1.82
CA THR A 213 -23.08 29.40 -0.75
C THR A 213 -22.32 29.42 0.59
N GLU A 214 -21.55 28.37 0.88
CA GLU A 214 -20.70 28.29 2.08
C GLU A 214 -19.59 29.36 2.04
N LEU A 215 -18.96 29.53 0.87
CA LEU A 215 -17.90 30.54 0.70
C LEU A 215 -18.45 31.96 0.69
N GLU A 216 -19.64 32.19 0.13
CA GLU A 216 -20.30 33.50 0.16
C GLU A 216 -20.64 33.93 1.59
N LYS A 217 -21.07 32.99 2.45
CA LYS A 217 -21.30 33.26 3.88
C LYS A 217 -20.03 33.59 4.64
N LYS A 218 -18.89 32.98 4.28
CA LYS A 218 -17.57 33.21 4.90
C LYS A 218 -16.89 34.49 4.41
N ARG A 219 -17.37 35.07 3.31
CA ARG A 219 -16.89 36.33 2.75
C ARG A 219 -17.48 37.55 3.48
N LEU A 220 -18.68 37.41 4.07
CA LEU A 220 -19.29 38.40 4.96
C LEU A 220 -18.64 38.36 6.34
#